data_AF-A0A5K1B2T6-F1
#
_entry.id   AF-A0A5K1B2T6-F1
#
_cell.length_a   1.000
_cell.length_b   1.000
_cell.length_c   1.000
_cell.angle_alpha   90.00
_cell.angle_beta   90.00
_cell.angle_gamma   90.00
#
_symmetry.space_group_name_H-M   'P 1'
#
loop_
_entity.id
_entity.type
_entity.pdbx_description
1 polymer ?
#
loop_
_entity_poly.entity_id
_entity_poly.type
_entity_poly.pdbx_seq_one_letter_code
_entity_poly.pdbx_strand_id
1 'polypeptide(L)'
;YAQTSPGLWSFVLSAPDTSAWFGIGFSSNGRMSGTSAVIGWPTGNGAGVIKQYYLGGYSRKAVQPDQGNLALVNPTFVSKGSTLYLAFQLKVGTPQSGLIYAVGPQNAIPASDGLLDPHRTYTSTSFSFST
;
A
#
# COMPACT_ATOMS: atom_id res chain seq x y z
N TYR A 1 -10.93 6.80 4.76
CA TYR A 1 -11.38 6.46 3.40
C TYR A 1 -12.71 7.15 3.16
N ALA A 2 -13.15 7.25 1.91
CA ALA A 2 -14.50 7.70 1.55
C ALA A 2 -14.88 7.09 0.20
N GLN A 3 -16.16 6.77 -0.01
CA GLN A 3 -16.67 6.53 -1.37
C GLN A 3 -16.97 7.90 -1.99
N THR A 4 -16.23 8.28 -3.03
CA THR A 4 -16.35 9.61 -3.66
C THR A 4 -17.32 9.63 -4.83
N SER A 5 -17.57 8.47 -5.43
CA SER A 5 -18.66 8.20 -6.35
C SER A 5 -18.96 6.70 -6.33
N PRO A 6 -20.11 6.24 -6.84
CA PRO A 6 -20.44 4.81 -6.85
C PRO A 6 -19.31 3.97 -7.46
N GLY A 7 -18.75 3.07 -6.65
CA GLY A 7 -17.64 2.21 -7.05
C GLY A 7 -16.26 2.88 -7.12
N LEU A 8 -16.10 4.11 -6.60
CA LEU A 8 -14.81 4.79 -6.51
C LEU A 8 -14.50 5.16 -5.06
N TRP A 9 -13.49 4.51 -4.50
CA TRP A 9 -13.12 4.62 -3.09
C TRP A 9 -11.79 5.33 -2.92
N SER A 10 -11.77 6.43 -2.18
CA SER A 10 -10.57 7.20 -1.87
C SER A 10 -9.95 6.78 -0.54
N PHE A 11 -8.64 6.60 -0.53
CA PHE A 11 -7.85 6.20 0.62
C PHE A 11 -6.72 7.19 0.86
N VAL A 12 -6.41 7.43 2.14
CA VAL A 12 -5.22 8.13 2.59
C VAL A 12 -4.59 7.27 3.66
N LEU A 13 -3.35 6.83 3.42
CA LEU A 13 -2.52 6.15 4.40
C LEU A 13 -1.39 7.09 4.82
N SER A 14 -1.14 7.24 6.11
CA SER A 14 -0.02 8.03 6.62
C SER A 14 0.96 7.18 7.42
N ALA A 15 2.24 7.58 7.38
CA ALA A 15 3.30 6.99 8.18
C ALA A 15 4.37 8.03 8.53
N PRO A 16 5.11 7.87 9.64
CA PRO A 16 6.30 8.68 9.89
C PRO A 16 7.35 8.47 8.80
N ASP A 17 8.04 9.53 8.40
CA ASP A 17 9.15 9.44 7.46
C ASP A 17 10.35 8.76 8.13
N THR A 18 10.53 7.47 7.81
CA THR A 18 11.67 6.66 8.25
C THR A 18 12.53 6.21 7.08
N SER A 19 12.41 6.89 5.92
CA SER A 19 13.07 6.49 4.67
C SER A 19 12.88 5.00 4.36
N ALA A 20 11.64 4.52 4.52
CA ALA A 20 11.24 3.13 4.36
C ALA A 20 10.03 3.04 3.45
N TRP A 21 9.82 1.87 2.85
CA TRP A 21 8.53 1.58 2.22
C TRP A 21 7.44 1.36 3.27
N PHE A 22 6.21 1.72 2.93
CA PHE A 22 5.02 1.44 3.73
C PHE A 22 3.82 1.21 2.81
N GLY A 23 2.80 0.51 3.29
CA GLY A 23 1.64 0.25 2.45
C GLY A 23 0.47 -0.41 3.14
N ILE A 24 -0.55 -0.62 2.33
CA ILE A 24 -1.84 -1.21 2.70
C ILE A 24 -2.21 -2.32 1.71
N GLY A 25 -2.53 -3.50 2.22
CA GLY A 25 -3.05 -4.65 1.49
C GLY A 25 -4.55 -4.80 1.69
N PHE A 26 -5.26 -5.17 0.62
CA PHE A 26 -6.69 -5.45 0.57
C PHE A 26 -6.88 -6.97 0.45
N SER A 27 -7.10 -7.61 1.59
CA SER A 27 -7.08 -9.06 1.78
C SER A 27 -8.48 -9.62 2.00
N SER A 28 -8.76 -10.77 1.40
CA SER A 28 -10.02 -11.50 1.61
C SER A 28 -10.07 -12.25 2.95
N ASN A 29 -8.93 -12.49 3.59
CA ASN A 29 -8.82 -13.31 4.80
C ASN A 29 -7.91 -12.71 5.89
N GLY A 30 -7.47 -11.46 5.71
CA GLY A 30 -6.54 -10.78 6.63
C GLY A 30 -5.12 -11.33 6.63
N ARG A 31 -4.75 -12.17 5.64
CA ARG A 31 -3.40 -12.76 5.51
C ARG A 31 -2.68 -12.16 4.31
N MET A 32 -1.36 -12.05 4.44
CA MET A 32 -0.49 -11.50 3.39
C MET A 32 -0.62 -12.28 2.07
N SER A 33 -0.51 -13.61 2.13
CA SER A 33 -0.53 -14.44 0.92
C SER A 33 -1.88 -14.34 0.17
N GLY A 34 -1.82 -14.06 -1.12
CA GLY A 34 -2.98 -13.85 -1.99
C GLY A 34 -3.59 -12.45 -1.94
N THR A 35 -2.92 -11.48 -1.29
CA THR A 35 -3.40 -10.10 -1.16
C THR A 35 -2.86 -9.20 -2.27
N SER A 36 -3.67 -8.26 -2.74
CA SER A 36 -3.17 -7.13 -3.54
C SER A 36 -2.98 -5.90 -2.65
N ALA A 37 -1.90 -5.16 -2.85
CA ALA A 37 -1.51 -4.05 -1.99
C ALA A 37 -1.13 -2.79 -2.77
N VAL A 38 -1.23 -1.64 -2.12
CA VAL A 38 -0.67 -0.36 -2.54
C VAL A 38 0.47 -0.02 -1.61
N ILE A 39 1.67 0.12 -2.16
CA ILE A 39 2.90 0.34 -1.40
C ILE A 39 3.62 1.55 -1.98
N GLY A 40 4.17 2.38 -1.12
CA GLY A 40 4.96 3.53 -1.54
C GLY A 40 6.14 3.81 -0.63
N TRP A 41 7.05 4.63 -1.13
CA TRP A 41 8.28 5.03 -0.44
C TRP A 41 8.76 6.39 -0.95
N PRO A 42 9.44 7.18 -0.11
CA PRO A 42 10.02 8.44 -0.54
C PRO A 42 11.17 8.19 -1.53
N THR A 43 11.46 9.17 -2.37
CA THR A 43 12.69 9.22 -3.16
C THR A 43 13.44 10.52 -2.86
N GLY A 44 14.73 10.58 -3.19
CA GLY A 44 15.60 11.72 -2.84
C GLY A 44 15.20 13.08 -3.42
N ASN A 45 14.26 13.14 -4.37
CA ASN A 45 13.79 14.39 -5.00
C ASN A 45 12.40 14.85 -4.50
N GLY A 46 11.85 14.21 -3.46
CA GLY A 46 10.57 14.56 -2.86
C GLY A 46 9.33 14.00 -3.57
N ALA A 47 9.45 13.53 -4.81
CA ALA A 47 8.41 12.76 -5.48
C ALA A 47 8.55 11.28 -5.08
N GLY A 48 7.79 10.83 -4.08
CA GLY A 48 7.80 9.42 -3.70
C GLY A 48 7.20 8.51 -4.79
N VAL A 49 7.48 7.22 -4.69
CA VAL A 49 6.93 6.19 -5.58
C VAL A 49 5.71 5.56 -4.94
N ILE A 50 4.70 5.24 -5.75
CA ILE A 50 3.57 4.40 -5.36
C ILE A 50 3.39 3.33 -6.43
N LYS A 51 3.26 2.08 -5.99
CA LYS A 51 3.01 0.94 -6.85
C LYS A 51 1.97 0.00 -6.25
N GLN A 52 1.30 -0.72 -7.14
CA GLN A 52 0.53 -1.88 -6.76
C GLN A 52 1.46 -3.10 -6.62
N TYR A 53 1.12 -4.02 -5.73
CA TYR A 53 1.80 -5.30 -5.56
C TYR A 53 0.81 -6.45 -5.47
N TYR A 54 1.22 -7.61 -5.96
CA TYR A 54 0.63 -8.89 -5.59
C TYR A 54 1.51 -9.59 -4.55
N LEU A 55 0.93 -9.94 -3.40
CA LEU A 55 1.60 -10.61 -2.29
C LEU A 55 1.33 -12.12 -2.39
N GLY A 56 1.97 -12.82 -3.33
CA GLY A 56 1.74 -14.24 -3.61
C GLY A 56 2.33 -15.21 -2.58
N GLY A 57 3.12 -14.72 -1.62
CA GLY A 57 3.77 -15.53 -0.60
C GLY A 57 4.73 -14.71 0.26
N TYR A 58 5.50 -15.39 1.12
CA TYR A 58 6.38 -14.75 2.10
C TYR A 58 7.80 -14.48 1.58
N SER A 59 8.17 -15.02 0.42
CA SER A 59 9.48 -14.78 -0.16
C SER A 59 9.50 -13.46 -0.94
N ARG A 60 10.66 -12.80 -0.99
CA ARG A 60 10.85 -11.55 -1.73
C ARG A 60 10.38 -11.63 -3.19
N LYS A 61 10.62 -12.77 -3.85
CA LYS A 61 10.22 -13.00 -5.25
C LYS A 61 8.72 -13.23 -5.44
N ALA A 62 8.01 -13.61 -4.37
CA ALA A 62 6.56 -13.78 -4.38
C ALA A 62 5.82 -12.46 -4.10
N VAL A 63 6.53 -11.39 -3.74
CA VAL A 63 6.01 -10.03 -3.61
C VAL A 63 6.30 -9.28 -4.90
N GLN A 64 5.34 -9.32 -5.82
CA GLN A 64 5.56 -8.89 -7.20
C GLN A 64 5.05 -7.47 -7.43
N PRO A 65 5.94 -6.52 -7.80
CA PRO A 65 5.55 -5.16 -8.14
C PRO A 65 4.72 -5.14 -9.43
N ASP A 66 3.87 -4.13 -9.55
CA ASP A 66 3.04 -3.85 -10.73
C ASP A 66 2.08 -5.00 -11.09
N GLN A 67 1.78 -5.88 -10.12
CA GLN A 67 0.86 -7.01 -10.26
C GLN A 67 -0.29 -6.94 -9.25
N GLY A 68 -1.29 -7.81 -9.43
CA GLY A 68 -2.47 -7.92 -8.56
C GLY A 68 -3.74 -7.42 -9.27
N ASN A 69 -4.81 -7.26 -8.50
CA ASN A 69 -6.15 -6.99 -9.03
C ASN A 69 -6.76 -5.67 -8.54
N LEU A 70 -5.98 -4.75 -7.98
CA LEU A 70 -6.52 -3.43 -7.61
C LEU A 70 -6.69 -2.59 -8.88
N ALA A 71 -7.86 -1.97 -9.03
CA ALA A 71 -8.04 -0.93 -10.03
C ALA A 71 -7.56 0.41 -9.45
N LEU A 72 -6.24 0.57 -9.33
CA LEU A 72 -5.60 1.74 -8.74
C LEU A 72 -5.72 2.97 -9.65
N VAL A 73 -6.21 4.08 -9.09
CA VAL A 73 -6.47 5.33 -9.81
C VAL A 73 -5.90 6.51 -9.02
N ASN A 74 -5.34 7.50 -9.72
CA ASN A 74 -4.80 8.74 -9.16
C ASN A 74 -3.87 8.57 -7.93
N PRO A 75 -2.90 7.63 -7.93
CA PRO A 75 -1.98 7.50 -6.80
C PRO A 75 -1.07 8.73 -6.70
N THR A 76 -0.98 9.30 -5.51
CA THR A 76 -0.15 10.47 -5.20
C THR A 76 0.59 10.25 -3.89
N PHE A 77 1.90 10.47 -3.92
CA PHE A 77 2.75 10.48 -2.74
C PHE A 77 2.96 11.91 -2.27
N VAL A 78 2.77 12.17 -0.97
CA VAL A 78 3.02 13.49 -0.39
C VAL A 78 3.92 13.34 0.82
N SER A 79 5.01 14.12 0.86
CA SER A 79 5.78 14.34 2.08
C SER A 79 5.42 15.71 2.67
N LYS A 80 5.03 15.75 3.94
CA LYS A 80 4.69 16.99 4.66
C LYS A 80 5.26 16.94 6.07
N GLY A 81 6.31 17.71 6.31
CA GLY A 81 7.05 17.67 7.57
C GLY A 81 7.70 16.31 7.77
N SER A 82 7.44 15.66 8.90
CA SER A 82 7.91 14.30 9.23
C SER A 82 6.89 13.19 8.90
N THR A 83 5.85 13.51 8.12
CA THR A 83 4.78 12.57 7.77
C THR A 83 4.71 12.36 6.27
N LEU A 84 4.65 11.09 5.87
CA LEU A 84 4.43 10.63 4.51
C LEU A 84 2.97 10.24 4.32
N TYR A 85 2.43 10.46 3.13
CA TYR A 85 1.07 10.11 2.76
C TYR A 85 1.03 9.37 1.42
N LEU A 86 0.30 8.26 1.37
CA LEU A 86 -0.20 7.65 0.13
C LEU A 86 -1.67 8.03 -0.02
N ALA A 87 -1.97 8.88 -0.98
CA ALA A 87 -3.34 9.17 -1.39
C ALA A 87 -3.64 8.43 -2.69
N PHE A 88 -4.73 7.67 -2.75
CA PHE A 88 -5.09 6.94 -3.97
C PHE A 88 -6.57 6.61 -4.00
N GLN A 89 -7.05 6.18 -5.16
CA GLN A 89 -8.41 5.70 -5.36
C GLN A 89 -8.41 4.26 -5.86
N LEU A 90 -9.43 3.50 -5.49
CA LEU A 90 -9.72 2.18 -6.05
C LEU A 90 -11.07 2.20 -6.75
N LYS A 91 -11.10 1.77 -8.01
CA LYS A 91 -12.34 1.57 -8.78
C LYS A 91 -12.88 0.16 -8.57
N VAL A 92 -13.69 -0.02 -7.53
CA VAL A 92 -14.25 -1.31 -7.10
C VAL A 92 -15.62 -1.10 -6.47
N GLY A 93 -16.55 -2.05 -6.64
CA GLY A 93 -17.86 -1.98 -5.99
C GLY A 93 -17.73 -1.83 -4.47
N THR A 94 -17.08 -2.82 -3.83
CA THR A 94 -16.74 -2.79 -2.41
C THR A 94 -15.29 -3.25 -2.22
N PRO A 95 -14.44 -2.49 -1.50
CA PRO A 95 -13.07 -2.93 -1.19
C PRO A 95 -13.08 -4.16 -0.28
N GLN A 96 -12.01 -4.97 -0.35
CA GLN A 96 -11.83 -6.07 0.60
C GLN A 96 -11.72 -5.52 2.03
N SER A 97 -12.47 -6.09 2.96
CA SER A 97 -12.56 -5.62 4.35
C SER A 97 -11.33 -5.94 5.19
N GLY A 98 -10.58 -6.99 4.86
CA GLY A 98 -9.32 -7.32 5.53
C GLY A 98 -8.23 -6.36 5.09
N LEU A 99 -7.81 -5.45 5.96
CA LEU A 99 -6.74 -4.50 5.68
C LEU A 99 -5.46 -4.93 6.39
N ILE A 100 -4.36 -5.00 5.64
CA ILE A 100 -3.04 -5.32 6.16
C ILE A 100 -2.16 -4.09 6.01
N TYR A 101 -1.53 -3.64 7.08
CA TYR A 101 -0.58 -2.54 7.06
C TYR A 101 0.81 -3.08 7.32
N ALA A 102 1.81 -2.58 6.60
CA ALA A 102 3.19 -2.99 6.81
C ALA A 102 4.16 -1.84 6.55
N VAL A 103 5.30 -1.88 7.24
CA VAL A 103 6.41 -0.95 7.06
C VAL A 103 7.71 -1.72 6.91
N GLY A 104 8.51 -1.34 5.91
CA GLY A 104 9.83 -1.89 5.62
C GLY A 104 10.90 -1.58 6.67
N PRO A 105 12.13 -2.06 6.49
CA PRO A 105 13.27 -1.68 7.32
C PRO A 105 13.54 -0.17 7.21
N GLN A 106 14.06 0.44 8.27
CA GLN A 106 14.43 1.86 8.24
C GLN A 106 15.59 2.10 7.27
N ASN A 107 15.59 3.24 6.58
CA ASN A 107 16.62 3.61 5.60
C ASN A 107 16.83 2.56 4.48
N ALA A 108 15.78 1.79 4.17
CA ALA A 108 15.78 0.79 3.13
C ALA A 108 14.60 1.03 2.19
N ILE A 109 14.89 1.73 1.08
CA ILE A 109 13.94 1.91 -0.01
C ILE A 109 14.19 0.85 -1.10
N PRO A 110 13.13 0.38 -1.79
CA PRO A 110 13.28 -0.56 -2.89
C PRO A 110 14.21 -0.04 -3.98
N ALA A 111 14.98 -0.95 -4.58
CA ALA A 111 15.77 -0.67 -5.77
C ALA A 111 14.87 -0.46 -7.00
N SER A 112 15.47 -0.21 -8.16
CA SER A 112 14.74 0.00 -9.43
C SER A 112 13.88 -1.20 -9.85
N ASP A 113 14.16 -2.40 -9.33
CA ASP A 113 13.37 -3.60 -9.57
C ASP A 113 12.04 -3.62 -8.79
N GLY A 114 11.85 -2.71 -7.83
CA GLY A 114 10.67 -2.66 -6.97
C GLY A 114 10.59 -3.83 -5.97
N LEU A 115 11.62 -4.65 -5.80
CA LEU A 115 11.56 -5.75 -4.85
C LEU A 115 11.73 -5.24 -3.42
N LEU A 116 10.77 -5.59 -2.57
CA LEU A 116 10.71 -5.13 -1.18
C LEU A 116 11.54 -6.03 -0.28
N ASP A 117 12.33 -5.42 0.61
CA ASP A 117 12.86 -6.14 1.77
C ASP A 117 11.73 -6.47 2.77
N PRO A 118 11.84 -7.54 3.57
CA PRO A 118 10.82 -7.93 4.53
C PRO A 118 10.42 -6.80 5.48
N HIS A 119 9.13 -6.71 5.82
CA HIS A 119 8.64 -5.71 6.76
C HIS A 119 9.27 -5.88 8.15
N ARG A 120 9.55 -4.77 8.82
CA ARG A 120 9.95 -4.76 10.24
C ARG A 120 8.74 -4.88 11.18
N THR A 121 7.59 -4.38 10.72
CA THR A 121 6.34 -4.38 11.49
C THR A 121 5.16 -4.46 10.55
N TYR A 122 4.10 -5.10 11.01
CA TYR A 122 2.84 -5.22 10.30
C TYR A 122 1.69 -5.34 11.30
N THR A 123 0.48 -5.05 10.83
CA THR A 123 -0.75 -5.36 11.55
C THR A 123 -1.86 -5.67 10.54
N SER A 124 -2.89 -6.38 10.99
CA SER A 124 -4.08 -6.64 10.19
C SER A 124 -5.32 -6.25 10.99
N THR A 125 -6.31 -5.71 10.30
CA THR A 125 -7.61 -5.36 10.88
C THR A 125 -8.70 -5.60 9.86
N SER A 126 -9.94 -5.65 10.34
CA SER A 126 -11.11 -5.74 9.47
C SER A 126 -11.86 -4.41 9.51
N PHE A 127 -12.19 -3.87 8.34
CA PHE A 127 -12.93 -2.63 8.21
C PHE A 127 -14.28 -2.89 7.53
N SER A 128 -15.34 -2.36 8.14
CA SER A 128 -16.66 -2.32 7.53
C SER A 128 -16.77 -1.08 6.65
N PHE A 129 -16.74 -1.28 5.33
CA PHE A 129 -16.99 -0.23 4.36
C PHE A 129 -18.50 0.01 4.23
N SER A 130 -19.11 0.59 5.27
CA SER A 130 -20.47 1.13 5.19
C SER A 130 -20.44 2.57 4.69
N THR A 131 -21.41 2.90 3.85
CA THR A 131 -21.70 4.25 3.35
C THR A 131 -22.86 4.85 4.13
#